data_AF-A0A7S2QGP8-F1
#
_entry.id   AF-A0A7S2QGP8-F1
#
_cell.length_a   1.000
_cell.length_b   1.000
_cell.length_c   1.000
_cell.angle_alpha   90.00
_cell.angle_beta   90.00
_cell.angle_gamma   90.00
#
_symmetry.space_group_name_H-M   'P 1'
#
loop_
_entity.id
_entity.type
_entity.pdbx_description
1 polymer ?
#
loop_
_entity_poly.entity_id
_entity_poly.type
_entity_poly.pdbx_seq_one_letter_code
_entity_poly.pdbx_strand_id
1 'polypeptide(L)'
;APVGFWDPLKLSADGDAEAFKRRRSTELKHGRVSMYACLGYIVPEYFRFPGYLSPSEGLRFEDVPNGLAAFSKVPVNGWLQIVLFAGFYEFPTYNSDRAPGDLGWKAITASEPEALKRKLNAELA
;
A
#
# COMPACT_ATOMS: atom_id res chain seq x y z
N ALA A 1 2.23 10.28 -19.49
CA ALA A 1 2.38 11.73 -19.76
C ALA A 1 1.21 12.42 -19.08
N PRO A 2 1.47 13.46 -18.27
CA PRO A 2 1.73 14.79 -18.84
C PRO A 2 3.11 15.43 -18.53
N VAL A 3 3.87 14.97 -17.53
CA VAL A 3 5.09 15.68 -17.06
C VAL A 3 6.43 15.02 -17.40
N GLY A 4 6.43 13.81 -17.98
CA GLY A 4 7.68 13.12 -18.33
C GLY A 4 8.56 12.86 -17.11
N PHE A 5 9.87 13.16 -17.21
CA PHE A 5 10.78 13.11 -16.08
C PHE A 5 10.64 14.36 -15.21
N TRP A 6 10.17 14.18 -13.97
CA TRP A 6 9.87 15.27 -13.05
C TRP A 6 10.74 15.18 -11.80
N ASP A 7 11.75 16.05 -11.71
CA ASP A 7 12.61 16.18 -10.54
C ASP A 7 13.03 17.64 -10.30
N PRO A 8 12.15 18.48 -9.72
CA PRO A 8 12.46 19.88 -9.44
C PRO A 8 13.47 20.05 -8.30
N LEU A 9 13.61 19.05 -7.43
CA LEU A 9 14.49 19.07 -6.26
C LEU A 9 15.85 18.40 -6.51
N LYS A 10 16.10 17.92 -7.73
CA LYS A 10 17.33 17.23 -8.16
C LYS A 10 17.70 16.02 -7.28
N LEU A 11 16.70 15.34 -6.73
CA LEU A 11 16.90 14.16 -5.89
C LEU A 11 17.44 12.95 -6.67
N SER A 12 17.51 13.00 -8.00
CA SER A 12 18.21 11.98 -8.80
C SER A 12 19.61 12.42 -9.25
N ALA A 13 20.05 13.64 -8.95
CA ALA A 13 21.32 14.19 -9.46
C ALA A 13 22.54 13.80 -8.60
N ASP A 14 22.31 13.21 -7.42
CA ASP A 14 23.35 12.85 -6.44
C ASP A 14 24.32 11.75 -6.93
N GLY A 15 24.01 11.06 -8.03
CA GLY A 15 24.84 9.99 -8.60
C GLY A 15 24.82 8.66 -7.85
N ASP A 16 24.15 8.59 -6.70
CA ASP A 16 24.00 7.37 -5.91
C ASP A 16 22.84 6.49 -6.41
N ALA A 17 23.21 5.38 -7.06
CA ALA A 17 22.28 4.40 -7.59
C ALA A 17 21.49 3.65 -6.49
N GLU A 18 22.07 3.45 -5.30
CA GLU A 18 21.43 2.77 -4.19
C GLU A 18 20.36 3.66 -3.55
N ALA A 19 20.68 4.94 -3.32
CA ALA A 19 19.71 5.92 -2.87
C ALA A 19 18.54 6.05 -3.87
N PHE A 20 18.82 6.05 -5.18
CA PHE A 20 17.77 6.09 -6.19
C PHE A 20 16.89 4.82 -6.16
N LYS A 21 17.49 3.63 -6.03
CA LYS A 21 16.75 2.35 -5.89
C LYS A 21 15.83 2.38 -4.67
N ARG A 22 16.32 2.89 -3.53
CA ARG A 22 15.54 3.04 -2.29
C ARG A 22 14.41 4.06 -2.45
N ARG A 23 14.67 5.21 -3.06
CA ARG A 23 13.66 6.26 -3.34
C ARG A 23 12.52 5.69 -4.20
N ARG A 24 12.84 4.97 -5.28
CA ARG A 24 11.83 4.31 -6.13
C ARG A 24 11.07 3.19 -5.41
N SER A 25 11.73 2.40 -4.56
CA SER A 25 11.04 1.39 -3.74
C SER A 25 10.07 2.04 -2.75
N THR A 26 10.46 3.17 -2.16
CA THR A 26 9.64 3.91 -1.21
C THR A 26 8.43 4.53 -1.90
N GLU A 27 8.61 5.11 -3.09
CA GLU A 27 7.53 5.65 -3.94
C GLU A 27 6.48 4.56 -4.25
N LEU A 28 6.92 3.38 -4.71
CA LEU A 28 6.02 2.26 -4.99
C LEU A 28 5.28 1.74 -3.74
N LYS A 29 5.97 1.62 -2.60
CA LYS A 29 5.33 1.20 -1.35
C LYS A 29 4.23 2.17 -0.92
N HIS A 30 4.51 3.47 -0.93
CA HIS A 30 3.51 4.49 -0.56
C HIS A 30 2.37 4.57 -1.58
N GLY A 31 2.66 4.40 -2.87
CA GLY A 31 1.65 4.32 -3.93
C GLY A 31 0.65 3.19 -3.69
N ARG A 32 1.15 1.96 -3.46
CA ARG A 32 0.31 0.79 -3.17
C ARG A 32 -0.55 0.99 -1.92
N VAL A 33 0.04 1.48 -0.83
CA VAL A 33 -0.70 1.74 0.42
C VAL A 33 -1.80 2.78 0.18
N SER A 34 -1.51 3.85 -0.56
CA SER A 34 -2.48 4.89 -0.91
C SER A 34 -3.63 4.35 -1.77
N MET A 35 -3.34 3.49 -2.75
CA MET A 35 -4.37 2.86 -3.59
C MET A 35 -5.36 2.03 -2.75
N TYR A 36 -4.84 1.20 -1.84
CA TYR A 36 -5.69 0.43 -0.93
C TYR A 36 -6.42 1.31 0.09
N ALA A 37 -5.79 2.39 0.57
CA ALA A 37 -6.43 3.32 1.49
C ALA A 37 -7.61 4.07 0.83
N CYS A 38 -7.47 4.50 -0.43
CA CYS A 38 -8.55 5.12 -1.19
C CYS A 38 -9.73 4.16 -1.35
N LEU A 39 -9.47 2.90 -1.72
CA LEU A 39 -10.51 1.88 -1.81
C LEU A 39 -11.17 1.62 -0.45
N GLY A 40 -10.37 1.49 0.60
CA GLY A 40 -10.82 1.29 1.98
C GLY A 40 -11.59 2.49 2.55
N TYR A 41 -11.44 3.68 1.98
CA TYR A 41 -12.24 4.84 2.34
C TYR A 41 -13.60 4.84 1.64
N ILE A 42 -13.65 4.43 0.36
CA ILE A 42 -14.87 4.44 -0.46
C ILE A 42 -15.79 3.28 -0.14
N VAL A 43 -15.26 2.05 -0.01
CA VAL A 43 -16.08 0.83 0.15
C VAL A 43 -17.00 0.87 1.38
N PRO A 44 -16.54 1.29 2.58
CA PRO A 44 -17.40 1.39 3.77
C PRO A 44 -18.54 2.40 3.68
N GLU A 45 -18.52 3.29 2.69
CA GLU A 45 -19.65 4.20 2.40
C GLU A 45 -20.83 3.45 1.79
N TYR A 46 -20.56 2.42 0.98
CA TYR A 46 -21.58 1.66 0.26
C TYR A 46 -21.93 0.32 0.92
N PHE A 47 -20.98 -0.32 1.59
CA PHE A 47 -21.17 -1.65 2.16
C PHE A 47 -20.43 -1.81 3.48
N ARG A 48 -21.14 -2.36 4.47
CA ARG A 48 -20.56 -2.79 5.76
C ARG A 48 -20.81 -4.28 5.94
N PHE A 49 -19.83 -4.97 6.51
CA PHE A 49 -19.96 -6.39 6.81
C PHE A 49 -21.01 -6.60 7.92
N PRO A 50 -21.92 -7.56 7.78
CA PRO A 50 -22.81 -7.92 8.86
C PRO A 50 -22.03 -8.65 9.96
N GLY A 51 -22.24 -8.28 11.23
CA GLY A 51 -21.67 -8.98 12.39
C GLY A 51 -20.92 -8.08 13.36
N TYR A 52 -20.22 -8.73 14.30
CA TYR A 52 -19.46 -8.08 15.35
C TYR A 52 -17.98 -7.94 14.98
N LEU A 53 -17.47 -6.72 15.06
CA LEU A 53 -16.04 -6.42 15.02
C LEU A 53 -15.34 -6.98 16.27
N SER A 54 -15.98 -6.85 17.43
CA SER A 54 -15.46 -7.36 18.70
C SER A 54 -16.61 -7.95 19.51
N PRO A 55 -16.78 -9.28 19.53
CA PRO A 55 -17.81 -9.93 20.34
C PRO A 55 -17.67 -9.64 21.84
N SER A 56 -16.45 -9.43 22.33
CA SER A 56 -16.19 -9.11 23.74
C SER A 56 -16.60 -7.69 24.12
N GLU A 57 -16.62 -6.76 23.17
CA GLU A 57 -17.03 -5.36 23.40
C GLU A 57 -18.43 -5.04 22.82
N GLY A 58 -19.09 -6.02 22.21
CA GLY A 58 -20.40 -5.84 21.57
C GLY A 58 -20.38 -4.87 20.38
N LEU A 59 -19.20 -4.56 19.83
CA LEU A 59 -19.04 -3.62 18.72
C LEU A 59 -19.39 -4.28 17.40
N ARG A 60 -20.36 -3.73 16.66
CA ARG A 60 -20.68 -4.18 15.29
C ARG A 60 -19.91 -3.37 14.27
N PHE A 61 -19.69 -3.96 13.10
CA PHE A 61 -19.07 -3.22 11.98
C PHE A 61 -19.92 -2.02 11.53
N GLU A 62 -21.23 -2.06 11.74
CA GLU A 62 -22.15 -0.94 11.48
C GLU A 62 -21.94 0.27 12.41
N ASP A 63 -21.47 0.02 13.63
CA ASP A 63 -21.28 1.06 14.65
C ASP A 63 -19.95 1.82 14.46
N VAL A 64 -19.12 1.39 13.49
CA VAL A 64 -17.87 2.05 13.15
C VAL A 64 -18.15 3.19 12.16
N PRO A 65 -17.89 4.45 12.54
CA PRO A 65 -18.09 5.60 11.67
C PRO A 65 -17.05 5.60 10.55
N ASN A 66 -17.41 6.16 9.39
CA ASN A 66 -16.49 6.23 8.25
C ASN A 66 -15.40 7.30 8.48
N GLY A 67 -14.29 7.14 7.77
CA GLY A 67 -13.15 8.06 7.81
C GLY A 67 -12.33 7.98 9.10
N LEU A 68 -11.72 9.10 9.49
CA LEU A 68 -10.74 9.14 10.58
C LEU A 68 -11.33 8.77 11.96
N ALA A 69 -12.64 8.91 12.14
CA ALA A 69 -13.31 8.52 13.37
C ALA A 69 -13.28 7.00 13.62
N ALA A 70 -13.18 6.18 12.56
CA ALA A 70 -13.03 4.72 12.65
C ALA A 70 -11.82 4.33 13.50
N PHE A 71 -10.72 5.09 13.38
CA PHE A 71 -9.45 4.80 14.05
C PHE A 71 -9.62 4.71 15.57
N SER A 72 -10.45 5.59 16.14
CA SER A 72 -10.71 5.67 17.58
C SER A 72 -11.69 4.62 18.10
N LYS A 73 -12.45 3.95 17.22
CA LYS A 73 -13.48 2.96 17.58
C LYS A 73 -12.98 1.53 17.50
N VAL A 74 -11.95 1.27 16.70
CA VAL A 74 -11.35 -0.05 16.62
C VAL A 74 -10.51 -0.31 17.89
N PRO A 75 -10.74 -1.42 18.60
CA PRO A 75 -9.98 -1.76 19.80
C PRO A 75 -8.49 -1.90 19.53
N VAL A 76 -7.65 -1.52 20.51
CA VAL A 76 -6.19 -1.59 20.41
C VAL A 76 -5.71 -3.02 20.10
N ASN A 77 -6.40 -4.03 20.64
CA ASN A 77 -6.10 -5.44 20.37
C ASN A 77 -6.23 -5.78 18.87
N GLY A 78 -7.22 -5.21 18.18
CA GLY A 78 -7.39 -5.38 16.74
C GLY A 78 -6.27 -4.70 15.95
N TRP A 79 -5.90 -3.48 16.34
CA TRP A 79 -4.75 -2.78 15.75
C TRP A 79 -3.44 -3.54 15.91
N LEU A 80 -3.19 -4.10 17.09
CA LEU A 80 -2.00 -4.90 17.36
C LEU A 80 -1.95 -6.14 16.45
N GLN A 81 -3.06 -6.84 16.25
CA GLN A 81 -3.13 -7.97 15.31
C GLN A 81 -2.80 -7.55 13.88
N ILE A 82 -3.36 -6.42 13.41
CA ILE A 82 -3.12 -5.89 12.07
C ILE A 82 -1.64 -5.53 11.88
N VAL A 83 -1.04 -4.82 12.83
CA VAL A 83 0.37 -4.39 12.75
C VAL A 83 1.30 -5.59 12.81
N LEU A 84 1.04 -6.57 13.68
CA LEU A 84 1.83 -7.80 13.75
C LEU A 84 1.74 -8.61 12.46
N PHE A 85 0.55 -8.74 11.89
CA PHE A 85 0.36 -9.42 10.62
C PHE A 85 1.08 -8.71 9.48
N ALA A 86 0.91 -7.38 9.36
CA ALA A 86 1.62 -6.58 8.36
C ALA A 86 3.14 -6.70 8.53
N GLY A 87 3.64 -6.59 9.76
CA GLY A 87 5.05 -6.77 10.08
C GLY A 87 5.58 -8.14 9.70
N PHE A 88 4.83 -9.21 9.96
CA PHE A 88 5.23 -10.58 9.58
C PHE A 88 5.44 -10.73 8.05
N TYR A 89 4.60 -10.09 7.24
CA TYR A 89 4.74 -10.13 5.77
C TYR A 89 5.79 -9.16 5.24
N GLU A 90 5.96 -7.98 5.85
CA GLU A 90 6.92 -6.99 5.37
C GLU A 90 8.36 -7.28 5.80
N PHE A 91 8.58 -7.90 6.96
CA PHE A 91 9.91 -8.11 7.54
C PHE A 91 10.85 -8.94 6.65
N PRO A 92 10.44 -10.08 6.05
CA PRO A 92 11.30 -10.85 5.15
C PRO A 92 11.60 -10.14 3.82
N THR A 93 10.78 -9.16 3.47
CA THR A 93 10.79 -8.50 2.16
C THR A 93 11.55 -7.17 2.17
N TYR A 94 11.99 -6.74 3.35
CA TYR A 94 12.67 -5.45 3.57
C TYR A 94 14.04 -5.35 2.86
N ASN A 95 14.83 -6.43 2.85
CA ASN A 95 16.18 -6.48 2.26
C ASN A 95 16.27 -7.42 1.05
N SER A 96 15.27 -7.40 0.17
CA SER A 96 15.34 -8.22 -1.05
C SER A 96 16.17 -7.53 -2.13
N ASP A 97 17.10 -8.26 -2.76
CA ASP A 97 17.90 -7.80 -3.92
C ASP A 97 17.08 -7.54 -5.19
N ARG A 98 15.77 -7.77 -5.11
CA ARG A 98 14.81 -7.68 -6.21
C ARG A 98 14.71 -6.26 -6.76
N ALA A 99 14.21 -6.16 -7.99
CA ALA A 99 13.84 -4.87 -8.57
C ALA A 99 12.79 -4.19 -7.67
N PRO A 100 12.83 -2.86 -7.51
CA PRO A 100 11.84 -2.14 -6.70
C PRO A 100 10.41 -2.51 -7.08
N GLY A 101 9.64 -3.05 -6.12
CA GLY A 101 8.24 -3.44 -6.31
C GLY A 101 8.03 -4.88 -6.82
N ASP A 102 9.08 -5.63 -7.15
CA ASP A 102 8.97 -7.03 -7.57
C ASP A 102 8.89 -7.98 -6.37
N LEU A 103 7.65 -8.39 -6.06
CA LEU A 103 7.34 -9.33 -4.99
C LEU A 103 7.20 -10.78 -5.50
N GLY A 104 7.50 -11.05 -6.79
CA GLY A 104 7.35 -12.38 -7.39
C GLY A 104 5.91 -12.75 -7.77
N TRP A 105 4.96 -11.82 -7.65
CA TRP A 105 3.55 -12.04 -7.97
C TRP A 105 3.24 -11.73 -9.45
N LYS A 106 3.19 -12.79 -10.27
CA LYS A 106 3.06 -12.73 -11.74
C LYS A 106 1.67 -12.45 -12.30
N ALA A 107 0.65 -12.22 -11.46
CA ALA A 107 -0.66 -11.80 -11.99
C ALA A 107 -0.65 -10.32 -12.41
N ILE A 108 0.21 -9.51 -11.77
CA ILE A 108 0.33 -8.07 -12.02
C ILE A 108 1.53 -7.80 -12.95
N THR A 109 2.63 -8.53 -12.78
CA THR A 109 3.79 -8.47 -13.69
C THR A 109 3.54 -9.33 -14.93
N ALA A 110 3.53 -8.72 -16.12
CA ALA A 110 3.42 -9.46 -17.37
C ALA A 110 4.77 -10.12 -17.70
N SER A 111 4.75 -11.30 -18.33
CA SER A 111 5.95 -11.94 -18.89
C SER A 111 6.52 -11.15 -20.07
N GLU A 112 5.64 -10.48 -20.83
CA GLU A 112 6.00 -9.66 -21.98
C GLU A 112 6.56 -8.29 -21.54
N PRO A 113 7.73 -7.86 -22.05
CA PRO A 113 8.45 -6.68 -21.56
C PRO A 113 7.70 -5.37 -21.79
N GLU A 114 6.97 -5.24 -22.91
CA GLU A 114 6.18 -4.04 -23.21
C GLU A 114 4.95 -3.91 -22.31
N ALA A 115 4.25 -5.03 -22.09
CA ALA A 115 3.10 -5.09 -21.20
C ALA A 115 3.52 -4.84 -19.75
N LEU A 116 4.70 -5.33 -19.34
CA LEU A 116 5.28 -5.07 -18.02
C LEU A 116 5.53 -3.58 -17.83
N LYS A 117 6.22 -2.93 -18.78
CA LYS A 117 6.50 -1.49 -18.73
C LYS A 117 5.22 -0.67 -18.64
N ARG A 118 4.19 -1.04 -19.41
CA ARG A 118 2.88 -0.38 -19.36
C ARG A 118 2.22 -0.51 -17.98
N LYS A 119 2.17 -1.73 -17.43
CA LYS A 119 1.53 -1.98 -16.13
C LYS A 119 2.28 -1.31 -14.97
N LEU A 120 3.61 -1.36 -14.98
CA LEU A 120 4.43 -0.68 -13.97
C LEU A 120 4.27 0.85 -14.02
N ASN A 121 4.19 1.42 -15.23
CA ASN A 121 3.91 2.85 -15.37
C ASN A 121 2.50 3.22 -14.91
N ALA A 122 1.52 2.33 -15.09
CA ALA A 122 0.15 2.55 -14.58
C ALA A 122 0.05 2.40 -13.06
N GLU A 123 0.95 1.67 -12.43
CA GLU A 123 1.04 1.54 -10.96
C GLU A 123 1.70 2.78 -10.32
N LEU A 124 2.61 3.43 -11.03
CA LEU A 124 3.27 4.66 -10.56
C LEU A 124 2.44 5.92 -10.81
N ALA A 125 1.54 5.91 -11.79
CA ALA A 125 0.72 7.05 -12.20
C ALA A 125 -0.55 7.18 -11.34
#